data_AF-A0A7X7YSN2-F1
#
_entry.id   AF-A0A7X7YSN2-F1
#
_cell.length_a   1.000
_cell.length_b   1.000
_cell.length_c   1.000
_cell.angle_alpha   90.00
_cell.angle_beta   90.00
_cell.angle_gamma   90.00
#
_symmetry.space_group_name_H-M   'P 1'
#
loop_
_entity.id
_entity.type
_entity.pdbx_description
1 polymer ?
#
loop_
_entity_poly.entity_id
_entity_poly.type
_entity_poly.pdbx_seq_one_letter_code
_entity_poly.pdbx_strand_id
1 'polypeptide(L)'
;RNMVDKSGVDWWENSVIAITSNRKYCIDNKGKFKTFGENSWGLTACDGPKGYEGRYGTPPSGYNNDQHYVDGTVPPAGAAGSIVFLPDESIAALEYYYKNYPQLWGKYGFKDAYNIDVKPAWYAQDVIGIDKGITLLMIENYRNEFVWKYFMKNAYVQSGIEKVGLKKKN
;
A
#
# COMPACT_ATOMS: atom_id res chain seq x y z
N ARG A 1 -14.34 -7.46 -6.75
CA ARG A 1 -13.72 -8.54 -7.56
C ARG A 1 -14.61 -8.84 -8.75
N ASN A 2 -14.04 -9.26 -9.89
CA ASN A 2 -14.77 -9.69 -11.09
C ASN A 2 -15.77 -8.65 -11.62
N MET A 3 -15.40 -7.37 -11.59
CA MET A 3 -16.21 -6.30 -12.14
C MET A 3 -15.39 -5.44 -13.08
N VAL A 4 -16.04 -4.97 -14.14
CA VAL A 4 -15.48 -4.03 -15.10
C VAL A 4 -16.35 -2.78 -15.18
N ASP A 5 -15.74 -1.64 -15.51
CA ASP A 5 -16.48 -0.41 -15.79
C ASP A 5 -17.03 -0.36 -17.22
N LYS A 6 -17.60 0.78 -17.62
CA LYS A 6 -18.17 1.03 -18.96
C LYS A 6 -17.14 0.91 -20.07
N SER A 7 -15.87 1.18 -19.77
CA SER A 7 -14.74 1.07 -20.71
C SER A 7 -14.12 -0.32 -20.72
N GLY A 8 -14.61 -1.25 -19.88
CA GLY A 8 -14.08 -2.60 -19.77
C GLY A 8 -12.89 -2.73 -18.82
N VAL A 9 -12.58 -1.70 -18.03
CA VAL A 9 -11.44 -1.72 -17.10
C VAL A 9 -11.77 -2.56 -15.87
N ASP A 10 -10.94 -3.58 -15.61
CA ASP A 10 -10.98 -4.37 -14.38
C ASP A 10 -10.12 -3.70 -13.30
N TRP A 11 -10.79 -3.06 -12.33
CA TRP A 11 -10.12 -2.34 -11.25
C TRP A 11 -9.36 -3.25 -10.28
N TRP A 12 -9.72 -4.54 -10.20
CA TRP A 12 -8.95 -5.51 -9.43
C TRP A 12 -7.60 -5.78 -10.12
N GLU A 13 -7.64 -6.09 -11.41
CA GLU A 13 -6.45 -6.32 -12.23
C GLU A 13 -5.53 -5.10 -12.26
N ASN A 14 -6.09 -3.90 -12.44
CA ASN A 14 -5.35 -2.65 -12.37
C ASN A 14 -4.62 -2.48 -11.02
N SER A 15 -5.29 -2.81 -9.91
CA SER A 15 -4.68 -2.72 -8.58
C SER A 15 -3.53 -3.72 -8.40
N VAL A 16 -3.71 -4.96 -8.87
CA VAL A 16 -2.64 -5.98 -8.86
C VAL A 16 -1.42 -5.50 -9.67
N ILE A 17 -1.64 -4.93 -10.86
CA ILE A 17 -0.56 -4.39 -11.71
C ILE A 17 0.17 -3.23 -11.02
N ALA A 18 -0.57 -2.30 -10.41
CA ALA A 18 0.01 -1.15 -9.72
C ALA A 18 0.88 -1.59 -8.54
N ILE A 19 0.39 -2.51 -7.72
CA ILE A 19 1.09 -3.01 -6.53
C ILE A 19 2.31 -3.84 -6.93
N THR A 20 2.18 -4.70 -7.95
CA THR A 20 3.30 -5.50 -8.47
C THR A 20 4.40 -4.60 -9.01
N SER A 21 4.03 -3.53 -9.73
CA SER A 21 4.97 -2.52 -10.23
C SER A 21 5.66 -1.77 -9.07
N ASN A 22 4.91 -1.40 -8.03
CA ASN A 22 5.45 -0.75 -6.83
C ASN A 22 6.50 -1.62 -6.14
N ARG A 23 6.17 -2.90 -5.90
CA ARG A 23 7.10 -3.88 -5.32
C ARG A 23 8.34 -4.07 -6.19
N LYS A 24 8.15 -4.27 -7.49
CA LYS A 24 9.24 -4.46 -8.44
C LYS A 24 10.19 -3.26 -8.47
N TYR A 25 9.66 -2.04 -8.44
CA TYR A 25 10.47 -0.84 -8.38
C TYR A 25 11.40 -0.83 -7.16
N CYS A 26 10.89 -1.20 -5.98
CA CYS A 26 11.72 -1.28 -4.76
C CYS A 26 12.83 -2.33 -4.93
N ILE A 27 12.50 -3.51 -5.46
CA ILE A 27 13.46 -4.59 -5.72
C ILE A 27 14.57 -4.14 -6.68
N ASP A 28 14.18 -3.54 -7.80
CA ASP A 28 15.10 -3.10 -8.84
C ASP A 28 16.02 -1.96 -8.35
N ASN A 29 15.56 -1.17 -7.36
CA ASN A 29 16.30 -0.04 -6.79
C ASN A 29 16.98 -0.35 -5.45
N LYS A 30 17.02 -1.61 -5.00
CA LYS A 30 17.70 -2.01 -3.73
C LYS A 30 19.20 -1.68 -3.69
N GLY A 31 19.84 -1.54 -4.85
CA GLY A 31 21.25 -1.11 -4.95
C GLY A 31 21.44 0.39 -4.70
N LYS A 32 20.37 1.18 -4.82
CA LYS A 32 20.36 2.63 -4.60
C LYS A 32 19.85 3.01 -3.21
N PHE A 33 18.87 2.29 -2.69
CA PHE A 33 18.28 2.51 -1.37
C PHE A 33 18.40 1.24 -0.53
N LYS A 34 19.16 1.30 0.56
CA LYS A 34 19.39 0.21 1.51
C LYS A 34 18.11 -0.25 2.18
N THR A 35 17.15 0.66 2.34
CA THR A 35 15.84 0.35 2.92
C THR A 35 15.02 -0.57 2.03
N PHE A 36 15.24 -0.55 0.71
CA PHE A 36 14.43 -1.33 -0.24
C PHE A 36 14.90 -2.78 -0.37
N GLY A 37 13.98 -3.66 -0.74
CA GLY A 37 14.29 -5.05 -1.02
C GLY A 37 13.06 -5.89 -1.37
N GLU A 38 13.28 -7.20 -1.53
CA GLU A 38 12.23 -8.15 -1.87
C GLU A 38 11.09 -8.21 -0.85
N ASN A 39 11.46 -8.09 0.44
CA ASN A 39 10.55 -8.03 1.57
C ASN A 39 10.53 -6.64 2.20
N SER A 40 10.98 -5.61 1.48
CA SER A 40 10.90 -4.22 1.92
C SER A 40 10.50 -3.28 0.80
N TRP A 41 9.19 -3.03 0.73
CA TRP A 41 8.52 -2.34 -0.35
C TRP A 41 7.16 -1.75 0.11
N GLY A 42 6.50 -1.00 -0.77
CA GLY A 42 5.17 -0.45 -0.51
C GLY A 42 5.19 1.06 -0.43
N LEU A 43 5.75 1.73 -1.43
CA LEU A 43 5.82 3.20 -1.44
C LEU A 43 4.42 3.78 -1.53
N THR A 44 4.06 4.60 -0.55
CA THR A 44 2.83 5.39 -0.51
C THR A 44 3.06 6.64 0.34
N ALA A 45 2.16 7.62 0.25
CA ALA A 45 2.22 8.84 1.04
C ALA A 45 2.32 8.50 2.54
N CYS A 46 3.31 9.08 3.21
CA CYS A 46 3.62 8.83 4.62
C CYS A 46 4.56 9.92 5.16
N ASP A 47 4.88 9.83 6.43
CA ASP A 47 5.98 10.57 7.01
C ASP A 47 7.34 10.09 6.50
N GLY A 48 8.27 11.03 6.34
CA GLY A 48 9.67 10.75 6.06
C GLY A 48 10.62 11.60 6.90
N PRO A 49 11.94 11.42 6.69
CA PRO A 49 12.98 12.14 7.45
C PRO A 49 12.88 13.67 7.41
N LYS A 50 12.16 14.22 6.43
CA LYS A 50 11.96 15.66 6.21
C LYS A 50 10.52 16.13 6.46
N GLY A 51 9.72 15.32 7.16
CA GLY A 51 8.29 15.53 7.34
C GLY A 51 7.44 14.71 6.36
N TYR A 52 6.16 15.08 6.23
CA TYR A 52 5.22 14.37 5.38
C TYR A 52 5.46 14.62 3.89
N GLU A 53 5.39 13.58 3.07
CA GLU A 53 5.46 13.68 1.61
C GLU A 53 4.36 12.86 0.94
N GLY A 54 3.43 13.58 0.28
CA GLY A 54 2.28 12.99 -0.38
C GLY A 54 2.59 12.27 -1.70
N ARG A 55 3.78 12.51 -2.27
CA ARG A 55 4.20 11.92 -3.56
C ARG A 55 5.02 10.66 -3.41
N TYR A 56 5.24 10.13 -2.20
CA TYR A 56 5.92 8.85 -2.05
C TYR A 56 5.20 7.78 -2.88
N GLY A 57 5.91 7.24 -3.87
CA GLY A 57 5.33 6.43 -4.92
C GLY A 57 6.33 6.14 -6.03
N THR A 58 5.90 5.39 -7.03
CA THR A 58 6.77 4.92 -8.12
C THR A 58 6.31 5.48 -9.47
N PRO A 59 7.22 5.74 -10.43
CA PRO A 59 6.83 6.01 -11.81
C PRO A 59 6.18 4.76 -12.46
N PRO A 60 5.35 4.92 -13.49
CA PRO A 60 4.86 6.20 -14.02
C PRO A 60 3.85 6.88 -13.08
N SER A 61 3.88 8.21 -12.95
CA SER A 61 3.00 8.95 -12.01
C SER A 61 2.49 10.29 -12.54
N GLY A 62 1.19 10.57 -12.42
CA GLY A 62 0.59 11.80 -12.95
C GLY A 62 0.69 11.90 -14.48
N TYR A 63 0.31 13.04 -15.04
CA TYR A 63 0.29 13.23 -16.50
C TYR A 63 1.69 13.32 -17.12
N ASN A 64 2.65 13.94 -16.41
CA ASN A 64 3.99 14.21 -16.93
C ASN A 64 5.07 13.32 -16.31
N ASN A 65 4.70 12.26 -15.60
CA ASN A 65 5.62 11.41 -14.84
C ASN A 65 6.45 12.16 -13.77
N ASP A 66 5.87 13.16 -13.11
CA ASP A 66 6.53 14.04 -12.13
C ASP A 66 5.88 14.04 -10.74
N GLN A 67 4.80 13.29 -10.57
CA GLN A 67 4.05 13.17 -9.31
C GLN A 67 4.52 11.98 -8.44
N HIS A 68 5.83 11.74 -8.38
CA HIS A 68 6.42 10.75 -7.49
C HIS A 68 7.66 11.30 -6.79
N TYR A 69 7.96 10.79 -5.60
CA TYR A 69 9.16 11.08 -4.83
C TYR A 69 9.68 9.80 -4.19
N VAL A 70 11.01 9.63 -4.16
CA VAL A 70 11.67 8.45 -3.63
C VAL A 70 12.99 8.87 -2.95
N ASP A 71 13.12 8.60 -1.66
CA ASP A 71 14.33 8.85 -0.87
C ASP A 71 14.79 7.65 -0.02
N GLY A 72 14.18 6.48 -0.24
CA GLY A 72 14.41 5.27 0.54
C GLY A 72 13.40 5.06 1.67
N THR A 73 12.48 5.99 1.93
CA THR A 73 11.44 5.81 2.96
C THR A 73 10.44 4.72 2.56
N VAL A 74 10.15 3.80 3.49
CA VAL A 74 9.19 2.71 3.30
C VAL A 74 8.13 2.73 4.41
N PRO A 75 6.85 2.96 4.09
CA PRO A 75 5.75 2.77 5.04
C PRO A 75 5.22 1.33 5.02
N PRO A 76 5.09 0.64 6.18
CA PRO A 76 4.47 -0.68 6.23
C PRO A 76 3.02 -0.72 5.72
N ALA A 77 2.31 0.41 5.75
CA ALA A 77 0.94 0.53 5.28
C ALA A 77 0.77 0.20 3.79
N GLY A 78 1.79 0.47 2.95
CA GLY A 78 1.73 0.14 1.52
C GLY A 78 1.66 -1.36 1.26
N ALA A 79 2.51 -2.15 1.93
CA ALA A 79 2.45 -3.61 1.85
C ALA A 79 1.19 -4.15 2.57
N ALA A 80 0.89 -3.68 3.78
CA ALA A 80 -0.27 -4.16 4.54
C ALA A 80 -1.60 -3.91 3.83
N GLY A 81 -1.80 -2.72 3.26
CA GLY A 81 -2.99 -2.37 2.48
C GLY A 81 -3.12 -3.17 1.18
N SER A 82 -2.02 -3.75 0.71
CA SER A 82 -1.97 -4.54 -0.52
C SER A 82 -2.21 -6.04 -0.31
N ILE A 83 -2.40 -6.50 0.94
CA ILE A 83 -2.50 -7.92 1.30
C ILE A 83 -3.61 -8.67 0.57
N VAL A 84 -4.70 -8.01 0.18
CA VAL A 84 -5.78 -8.65 -0.59
C VAL A 84 -5.42 -8.92 -2.05
N PHE A 85 -4.39 -8.22 -2.57
CA PHE A 85 -3.94 -8.29 -3.96
C PHE A 85 -2.68 -9.15 -4.11
N LEU A 86 -1.69 -8.96 -3.23
CA LEU A 86 -0.44 -9.73 -3.17
C LEU A 86 -0.24 -10.31 -1.76
N PRO A 87 -0.99 -11.35 -1.38
CA PRO A 87 -1.04 -11.82 0.01
C PRO A 87 0.32 -12.33 0.51
N ASP A 88 0.97 -13.19 -0.25
CA ASP A 88 2.22 -13.83 0.17
C ASP A 88 3.35 -12.82 0.29
N GLU A 89 3.50 -11.92 -0.69
CA GLU A 89 4.51 -10.86 -0.68
C GLU A 89 4.25 -9.82 0.40
N SER A 90 2.99 -9.49 0.69
CA SER A 90 2.63 -8.54 1.74
C SER A 90 2.90 -9.14 3.11
N ILE A 91 2.53 -10.41 3.35
CA ILE A 91 2.82 -11.11 4.61
C ILE A 91 4.33 -11.21 4.81
N ALA A 92 5.09 -11.61 3.79
CA ALA A 92 6.55 -11.69 3.86
C ALA A 92 7.19 -10.34 4.21
N ALA A 93 6.68 -9.24 3.65
CA ALA A 93 7.15 -7.90 3.98
C ALA A 93 6.84 -7.51 5.43
N LEU A 94 5.61 -7.75 5.89
CA LEU A 94 5.23 -7.44 7.28
C LEU A 94 6.05 -8.25 8.29
N GLU A 95 6.28 -9.54 8.03
CA GLU A 95 7.16 -10.34 8.87
C GLU A 95 8.60 -9.82 8.87
N TYR A 96 9.10 -9.42 7.70
CA TYR A 96 10.45 -8.87 7.57
C TYR A 96 10.59 -7.56 8.37
N TYR A 97 9.62 -6.65 8.28
CA TYR A 97 9.62 -5.42 9.07
C TYR A 97 9.66 -5.70 10.57
N TYR A 98 8.80 -6.60 11.03
CA TYR A 98 8.70 -6.96 12.43
C TYR A 98 9.99 -7.59 12.97
N LYS A 99 10.60 -8.50 12.22
CA LYS A 99 11.80 -9.25 12.63
C LYS A 99 13.06 -8.39 12.61
N ASN A 100 13.22 -7.50 11.62
CA ASN A 100 14.49 -6.81 11.38
C ASN A 100 14.53 -5.37 11.88
N TYR A 101 13.37 -4.73 12.09
CA TYR A 101 13.30 -3.31 12.48
C TYR A 101 12.44 -3.12 13.74
N PRO A 102 12.91 -3.57 14.92
CA PRO A 102 12.13 -3.49 16.15
C PRO A 102 11.73 -2.05 16.54
N GLN A 103 12.51 -1.04 16.13
CA GLN A 103 12.19 0.38 16.36
C GLN A 103 10.96 0.87 15.59
N LEU A 104 10.59 0.16 14.52
CA LEU A 104 9.39 0.41 13.73
C LEU A 104 8.14 -0.14 14.40
N TRP A 105 8.25 -0.99 15.43
CA TRP A 105 7.09 -1.50 16.15
C TRP A 105 6.79 -0.65 17.40
N GLY A 106 5.52 -0.32 17.62
CA GLY A 106 5.06 0.47 18.77
C GLY A 106 3.74 -0.04 19.34
N LYS A 107 3.17 0.75 20.27
CA LYS A 107 1.92 0.42 20.98
C LYS A 107 0.75 0.06 20.04
N TYR A 108 0.69 0.68 18.86
CA TYR A 108 -0.38 0.50 17.88
C TYR A 108 0.07 -0.33 16.66
N GLY A 109 1.09 -1.19 16.81
CA GLY A 109 1.72 -1.91 15.71
C GLY A 109 2.81 -1.07 15.03
N PHE A 110 3.02 -1.29 13.72
CA PHE A 110 4.05 -0.55 12.97
C PHE A 110 3.89 0.97 13.01
N LYS A 111 4.94 1.74 13.25
CA LYS A 111 4.93 3.19 13.05
C LYS A 111 4.81 3.52 11.57
N ASP A 112 4.57 4.79 11.26
CA ASP A 112 4.17 5.22 9.93
C ASP A 112 5.14 4.76 8.83
N ALA A 113 6.43 5.04 9.00
CA ALA A 113 7.47 4.64 8.07
C ALA A 113 8.85 4.54 8.72
N TYR A 114 9.82 4.08 7.93
CA TYR A 114 11.23 4.05 8.30
C TYR A 114 12.13 4.28 7.08
N ASN A 115 13.36 4.73 7.33
CA ASN A 115 14.38 4.98 6.33
C ASN A 115 15.76 4.72 6.93
N ILE A 116 16.46 3.68 6.46
CA ILE A 116 17.82 3.33 6.90
C ILE A 116 18.92 3.84 5.97
N ASP A 117 18.56 4.62 4.95
CA ASP A 117 19.49 5.32 4.06
C ASP A 117 20.05 6.61 4.70
N VAL A 118 19.35 7.16 5.70
CA VAL A 118 19.79 8.32 6.48
C VAL A 118 20.57 7.92 7.75
N LYS A 119 21.38 8.84 8.29
CA LYS A 119 22.18 8.63 9.51
C LYS A 119 21.87 9.70 10.57
N PRO A 120 21.44 9.31 11.79
CA PRO A 120 21.06 7.95 12.19
C PRO A 120 19.87 7.42 11.37
N ALA A 121 19.67 6.10 11.36
CA ALA A 121 18.49 5.50 10.75
C ALA A 121 17.22 6.16 11.33
N TRP A 122 16.29 6.52 10.45
CA TRP A 122 15.09 7.24 10.81
C TRP A 122 13.90 6.30 10.91
N TYR A 123 13.10 6.49 11.94
CA TYR A 123 11.84 5.81 12.17
C TYR A 123 10.83 6.89 12.57
N ALA A 124 9.62 6.82 12.01
CA ALA A 124 8.52 7.68 12.44
C ALA A 124 8.35 7.62 13.97
N GLN A 125 7.89 8.70 14.57
CA GLN A 125 7.67 8.78 16.03
C GLN A 125 6.21 8.53 16.42
N ASP A 126 5.35 8.44 15.42
CA ASP A 126 3.90 8.41 15.52
C ASP A 126 3.29 7.38 14.55
N VAL A 127 1.97 7.45 14.43
CA VAL A 127 1.15 6.64 13.53
C VAL A 127 0.12 7.55 12.90
N ILE A 128 -0.15 7.38 11.60
CA ILE A 128 -1.19 8.12 10.91
C ILE A 128 -2.47 7.27 10.82
N GLY A 129 -3.62 7.89 11.13
CA GLY A 129 -4.90 7.18 11.16
C GLY A 129 -5.32 6.56 9.82
N ILE A 130 -5.00 7.22 8.69
CA ILE A 130 -5.31 6.69 7.35
C ILE A 130 -4.48 5.44 7.01
N ASP A 131 -3.20 5.42 7.38
CA ASP A 131 -2.27 4.31 7.20
C ASP A 131 -2.62 3.11 8.08
N LYS A 132 -3.05 3.38 9.31
CA LYS A 132 -3.60 2.38 10.22
C LYS A 132 -4.93 1.83 9.75
N GLY A 133 -5.80 2.70 9.27
CA GLY A 133 -7.11 2.34 8.76
C GLY A 133 -6.99 1.33 7.62
N ILE A 134 -6.21 1.65 6.58
CA ILE A 134 -6.07 0.75 5.44
C ILE A 134 -5.44 -0.59 5.83
N THR A 135 -4.43 -0.58 6.71
CA THR A 135 -3.79 -1.79 7.24
C THR A 135 -4.80 -2.73 7.87
N LEU A 136 -5.62 -2.23 8.81
CA LEU A 136 -6.59 -3.06 9.53
C LEU A 136 -7.71 -3.55 8.62
N LEU A 137 -8.26 -2.65 7.78
CA LEU A 137 -9.39 -2.97 6.90
C LEU A 137 -9.02 -4.02 5.85
N MET A 138 -7.81 -3.93 5.28
CA MET A 138 -7.39 -4.88 4.23
C MET A 138 -6.96 -6.22 4.81
N ILE A 139 -6.34 -6.27 5.99
CA ILE A 139 -6.08 -7.54 6.69
C ILE A 139 -7.40 -8.26 6.97
N GLU A 140 -8.43 -7.57 7.46
CA GLU A 140 -9.71 -8.22 7.73
C GLU A 140 -10.42 -8.66 6.44
N ASN A 141 -10.36 -7.86 5.38
CA ASN A 141 -10.88 -8.28 4.07
C ASN A 141 -10.15 -9.51 3.52
N TYR A 142 -8.83 -9.60 3.71
CA TYR A 142 -8.07 -10.79 3.33
C TYR A 142 -8.52 -12.02 4.10
N ARG A 143 -8.77 -11.89 5.41
CA ARG A 143 -9.16 -13.02 6.27
C ARG A 143 -10.54 -13.58 5.93
N ASN A 144 -11.54 -12.72 5.70
CA ASN A 144 -12.93 -13.17 5.56
C ASN A 144 -13.85 -12.19 4.80
N GLU A 145 -13.28 -11.20 4.10
CA GLU A 145 -14.02 -10.17 3.34
C GLU A 145 -15.01 -9.34 4.18
N PHE A 146 -14.84 -9.24 5.51
CA PHE A 146 -15.84 -8.61 6.40
C PHE A 146 -16.25 -7.21 5.94
N VAL A 147 -15.28 -6.32 5.72
CA VAL A 147 -15.57 -4.91 5.39
C VAL A 147 -16.32 -4.83 4.05
N TRP A 148 -15.83 -5.54 3.03
CA TRP A 148 -16.50 -5.60 1.72
C TRP A 148 -17.90 -6.20 1.81
N LYS A 149 -18.07 -7.31 2.53
CA LYS A 149 -19.36 -7.99 2.72
C LYS A 149 -20.42 -7.05 3.30
N TYR A 150 -20.06 -6.24 4.30
CA TYR A 150 -21.01 -5.31 4.92
C TYR A 150 -21.19 -4.02 4.11
N PHE A 151 -20.13 -3.48 3.52
CA PHE A 151 -20.23 -2.31 2.64
C PHE A 151 -21.15 -2.58 1.45
N MET A 152 -21.02 -3.75 0.83
CA MET A 152 -21.82 -4.14 -0.34
C MET A 152 -23.28 -4.48 0.00
N LYS A 153 -23.69 -4.56 1.27
CA LYS A 153 -25.12 -4.69 1.62
C LYS A 153 -25.88 -3.37 1.53
N ASN A 154 -25.18 -2.24 1.46
CA ASN A 154 -25.82 -0.93 1.44
C ASN A 154 -26.52 -0.68 0.09
N ALA A 155 -27.83 -0.43 0.12
CA ALA A 155 -28.63 -0.21 -1.08
C ALA A 155 -28.19 1.02 -1.90
N TYR A 156 -27.66 2.06 -1.25
CA TYR A 156 -27.13 3.24 -1.93
C TYR A 156 -25.81 2.94 -2.65
N VAL A 157 -24.97 2.07 -2.08
CA VAL A 157 -23.75 1.59 -2.74
C VAL A 157 -24.10 0.78 -3.98
N GLN A 158 -25.06 -0.16 -3.87
CA GLN A 158 -25.54 -0.95 -5.01
C GLN A 158 -26.10 -0.05 -6.12
N SER A 159 -26.96 0.92 -5.76
CA SER A 159 -27.48 1.90 -6.72
C SER A 159 -26.38 2.74 -7.37
N GLY A 160 -25.34 3.11 -6.61
CA GLY A 160 -24.18 3.83 -7.13
C GLY A 160 -23.41 3.02 -8.16
N ILE A 161 -23.10 1.75 -7.85
CA ILE A 161 -22.41 0.80 -8.74
C ILE A 161 -23.15 0.66 -10.07
N GLU A 162 -24.47 0.50 -10.04
CA GLU A 162 -25.31 0.42 -11.24
C GLU A 162 -25.25 1.72 -12.06
N LYS A 163 -25.38 2.88 -11.41
CA LYS A 163 -25.38 4.20 -12.09
C LYS A 163 -24.04 4.51 -12.76
N VAL A 164 -22.92 4.16 -12.13
CA VAL A 164 -21.59 4.31 -12.74
C VAL A 164 -21.31 3.26 -13.82
N GLY A 165 -22.16 2.22 -13.92
CA GLY A 165 -22.09 1.18 -14.94
C GLY A 165 -21.04 0.11 -14.68
N LEU A 166 -20.72 -0.15 -13.41
CA LEU A 166 -19.92 -1.30 -13.03
C LEU A 166 -20.75 -2.58 -13.20
N LYS A 167 -20.23 -3.54 -13.96
CA LYS A 167 -20.89 -4.82 -14.26
C LYS A 167 -19.95 -5.98 -13.99
N LYS A 168 -20.50 -7.19 -13.86
CA LYS A 168 -19.66 -8.40 -13.75
C LYS A 168 -18.83 -8.58 -15.02
N LYS A 169 -17.60 -9.05 -14.87
CA LYS A 169 -16.74 -9.50 -15.97
C LYS A 169 -17.40 -10.75 -16.57
N ASN A 170 -17.64 -10.74 -17.89
CA ASN A 170 -18.17 -11.88 -18.64
C ASN A 170 -17.10 -12.96 -18.82
#